data_AF-A0A120MH12-F1
#
_entry.id   AF-A0A120MH12-F1
#
_cell.length_a   1.000
_cell.length_b   1.000
_cell.length_c   1.000
_cell.angle_alpha   90.00
_cell.angle_beta   90.00
_cell.angle_gamma   90.00
#
_symmetry.space_group_name_H-M   'P 1'
#
loop_
_entity.id
_entity.type
_entity.pdbx_description
1 polymer ?
#
loop_
_entity_poly.entity_id
_entity_poly.type
_entity_poly.pdbx_seq_one_letter_code
_entity_poly.pdbx_strand_id
1 'polypeptide(L)'
;MNQLKSRSPGGAMSAEDFAIYASYQINAGGLFVGTLKVVRKTDGRMLFPFQGAPVLGPYPSRQEAKEAAADHGELIVKSDIANPES
;
A
#
# COMPACT_ATOMS: atom_id res chain seq x y z
N MET A 1 5.00 -6.86 -28.74
CA MET A 1 5.37 -8.03 -27.92
C MET A 1 4.74 -7.87 -26.54
N ASN A 2 3.59 -8.52 -26.27
CA ASN A 2 2.94 -8.46 -24.97
C ASN A 2 3.11 -9.81 -24.27
N GLN A 3 4.06 -9.89 -23.34
CA GLN A 3 4.17 -11.03 -22.44
C GLN A 3 3.25 -10.78 -21.24
N LEU A 4 1.95 -11.05 -21.39
CA LEU A 4 1.12 -11.36 -20.21
C LEU A 4 1.61 -12.71 -19.68
N LYS A 5 2.55 -12.69 -18.73
CA LYS A 5 2.85 -13.86 -17.90
C LYS A 5 1.61 -14.13 -17.05
N SER A 6 0.70 -14.96 -17.56
CA SER A 6 -0.34 -15.58 -16.77
C SER A 6 0.34 -16.44 -15.71
N ARG A 7 0.37 -15.94 -14.47
CA ARG A 7 0.82 -16.71 -13.31
C ARG A 7 -0.28 -17.71 -13.00
N SER A 8 0.05 -18.99 -13.00
CA SER A 8 -0.88 -20.07 -12.67
C SER A 8 -1.55 -19.82 -11.31
N PRO A 9 -2.84 -20.12 -11.14
CA PRO A 9 -3.47 -20.07 -9.82
C PRO A 9 -2.81 -21.15 -8.95
N GLY A 10 -2.06 -20.74 -7.92
CA GLY A 10 -1.37 -21.65 -7.00
C GLY A 10 0.09 -21.31 -6.67
N GLY A 11 0.71 -20.31 -7.30
CA GLY A 11 2.02 -19.83 -6.86
C GLY A 11 1.92 -18.89 -5.65
N ALA A 12 2.74 -19.12 -4.61
CA ALA A 12 2.81 -18.21 -3.45
C ALA A 12 3.06 -16.76 -3.91
N MET A 13 2.27 -15.80 -3.42
CA MET A 13 2.41 -14.37 -3.78
C MET A 13 3.75 -13.82 -3.27
N SER A 14 4.34 -12.86 -4.00
CA SER A 14 5.55 -12.14 -3.61
C SER A 14 5.31 -10.64 -3.55
N ALA A 15 6.23 -9.87 -2.95
CA ALA A 15 6.10 -8.41 -2.86
C ALA A 15 5.97 -7.72 -4.23
N GLU A 16 6.54 -8.34 -5.28
CA GLU A 16 6.43 -7.85 -6.66
C GLU A 16 5.03 -7.98 -7.24
N ASP A 17 4.12 -8.72 -6.62
CA ASP A 17 2.71 -8.79 -7.01
C ASP A 17 1.92 -7.57 -6.51
N PHE A 18 2.55 -6.64 -5.80
CA PHE A 18 1.91 -5.47 -5.21
C PHE A 18 2.46 -4.16 -5.79
N ALA A 19 1.69 -3.10 -5.62
CA ALA A 19 2.12 -1.72 -5.86
C ALA A 19 1.79 -0.88 -4.63
N ILE A 20 2.81 -0.22 -4.07
CA ILE A 20 2.70 0.71 -2.95
C ILE A 20 2.91 2.12 -3.50
N TYR A 21 1.94 3.00 -3.29
CA TYR A 21 2.03 4.41 -3.61
C TYR A 21 1.97 5.21 -2.31
N ALA A 22 3.15 5.58 -1.79
CA ALA A 22 3.29 6.38 -0.59
C ALA A 22 3.58 7.85 -0.96
N SER A 23 2.86 8.77 -0.33
CA SER A 23 3.06 10.20 -0.45
C SER A 23 2.62 10.92 0.83
N TYR A 24 2.46 12.23 0.78
CA TYR A 24 1.90 13.02 1.87
C TYR A 24 0.95 14.08 1.33
N GLN A 25 0.10 14.60 2.21
CA GLN A 25 -0.65 15.82 2.05
C GLN A 25 -0.47 16.71 3.28
N ILE A 26 -0.78 18.01 3.17
CA ILE A 26 -0.75 18.94 4.30
C ILE A 26 -2.19 19.13 4.77
N ASN A 27 -2.44 18.94 6.06
CA ASN A 27 -3.77 19.14 6.64
C ASN A 27 -4.04 20.63 6.93
N ALA A 28 -5.27 20.95 7.36
CA ALA A 28 -5.67 22.33 7.67
C ALA A 28 -4.84 22.99 8.79
N GLY A 29 -4.19 22.19 9.64
CA GLY A 29 -3.30 22.66 10.70
C GLY A 29 -1.84 22.86 10.26
N GLY A 30 -1.51 22.67 8.98
CA GLY A 30 -0.16 22.81 8.45
C GLY A 30 0.77 21.63 8.74
N LEU A 31 0.25 20.53 9.29
CA LEU A 31 1.01 19.30 9.55
C LEU A 31 0.87 18.30 8.39
N PHE A 32 1.82 17.37 8.30
CA PHE A 32 1.88 16.42 7.19
C PHE A 32 1.11 15.13 7.53
N VAL A 33 0.27 14.67 6.62
CA VAL A 33 -0.46 13.40 6.73
C VAL A 33 0.00 12.49 5.61
N GLY A 34 0.44 11.28 5.95
CA GLY A 34 0.81 10.26 4.98
C GLY A 34 -0.39 9.85 4.13
N THR A 35 -0.19 9.72 2.83
CA THR A 35 -1.17 9.14 1.91
C THR A 35 -0.63 7.84 1.36
N LEU A 36 -1.49 6.83 1.33
CA LEU A 36 -1.11 5.49 0.93
C LEU A 36 -2.17 4.91 0.01
N LYS A 37 -1.73 4.23 -1.04
CA LYS A 37 -2.53 3.31 -1.82
C LYS A 37 -1.74 2.02 -1.99
N VAL A 38 -2.36 0.88 -1.69
CA VAL A 38 -1.78 -0.45 -1.89
C VAL A 38 -2.70 -1.25 -2.79
N VAL A 39 -2.15 -1.79 -3.87
CA VAL A 39 -2.89 -2.60 -4.86
C VAL A 39 -2.19 -3.93 -5.05
N ARG A 40 -2.95 -5.03 -4.98
CA ARG A 40 -2.53 -6.34 -5.44
C ARG A 40 -2.75 -6.42 -6.95
N LYS A 41 -1.69 -6.59 -7.72
CA LYS A 41 -1.70 -6.51 -9.19
C LYS A 41 -2.27 -7.77 -9.85
N THR A 42 -2.26 -8.90 -9.16
CA THR A 42 -2.72 -10.19 -9.70
C THR A 42 -4.22 -10.22 -9.96
N ASP A 43 -5.00 -9.55 -9.12
CA ASP A 43 -6.47 -9.47 -9.19
C ASP A 43 -7.00 -8.03 -9.23
N GLY A 44 -6.09 -7.03 -9.17
CA GLY A 44 -6.45 -5.61 -9.15
C GLY A 44 -7.05 -5.13 -7.83
N ARG A 45 -7.04 -5.95 -6.77
CA ARG A 45 -7.65 -5.61 -5.48
C ARG A 45 -6.93 -4.44 -4.82
N MET A 46 -7.69 -3.43 -4.39
CA MET A 46 -7.17 -2.34 -3.57
C MET A 46 -7.20 -2.77 -2.11
N LEU A 47 -6.03 -2.94 -1.50
CA LEU A 47 -5.89 -3.33 -0.10
C LEU A 47 -5.92 -2.12 0.83
N PHE A 48 -5.53 -0.95 0.33
CA PHE A 48 -5.59 0.30 1.06
C PHE A 48 -5.77 1.48 0.10
N PRO A 49 -6.59 2.49 0.44
CA PRO A 49 -7.43 2.56 1.63
C PRO A 49 -8.68 1.68 1.50
N PHE A 50 -9.21 1.23 2.63
CA PHE A 50 -10.55 0.64 2.76
C PHE A 50 -11.43 1.57 3.61
N GLN A 51 -12.72 1.27 3.71
CA GLN A 51 -13.63 2.08 4.50
C GLN A 51 -13.23 2.07 5.98
N GLY A 52 -12.95 3.24 6.56
CA GLY A 52 -12.48 3.36 7.94
C GLY A 52 -10.98 3.15 8.13
N ALA A 53 -10.21 3.09 7.04
CA ALA A 53 -8.76 3.04 7.11
C ALA A 53 -8.19 4.20 7.96
N PRO A 54 -7.17 3.94 8.79
CA PRO A 54 -6.61 4.97 9.66
C PRO A 54 -5.95 6.09 8.86
N VAL A 55 -6.00 7.28 9.44
CA VAL A 55 -5.17 8.40 8.98
C VAL A 55 -3.74 8.18 9.44
N LEU A 56 -2.77 8.31 8.54
CA LEU A 56 -1.35 8.17 8.86
C LEU A 56 -0.79 9.53 9.28
N GLY A 57 -0.75 9.79 10.58
CA GLY A 57 -0.23 11.03 11.17
C GLY A 57 -1.27 11.79 12.00
N PRO A 58 -1.11 13.12 12.19
CA PRO A 58 -0.15 13.99 11.51
C PRO A 58 1.31 13.84 11.98
N TYR A 59 2.25 14.22 11.12
CA TYR A 59 3.69 14.23 11.32
C TYR A 59 4.27 15.65 11.19
N PRO A 60 5.40 15.94 11.87
CA PRO A 60 6.06 17.24 11.83
C PRO A 60 6.78 17.51 10.50
N SER A 61 7.08 16.48 9.69
CA SER A 61 7.80 16.64 8.43
C SER A 61 7.20 15.84 7.28
N ARG A 62 7.42 16.34 6.05
CA ARG A 62 7.01 15.66 4.81
C ARG A 62 7.68 14.29 4.61
N GLN A 63 8.88 14.14 5.16
CA GLN A 63 9.69 12.94 5.00
C GLN A 63 9.14 11.83 5.91
N GLU A 64 8.91 12.14 7.19
CA GLU A 64 8.27 11.21 8.13
C GLU A 64 6.89 10.74 7.65
N ALA A 65 6.09 11.66 7.08
CA ALA A 65 4.78 11.28 6.53
C ALA A 65 4.88 10.29 5.37
N LYS A 66 5.89 10.43 4.49
CA LYS A 66 6.13 9.50 3.38
C LYS A 66 6.67 8.17 3.87
N GLU A 67 7.61 8.19 4.79
CA GLU A 67 8.23 6.99 5.37
C GLU A 67 7.18 6.17 6.10
N ALA A 68 6.38 6.79 6.98
CA ALA A 68 5.31 6.10 7.67
C ALA A 68 4.25 5.53 6.71
N ALA A 69 3.95 6.21 5.60
CA ALA A 69 3.08 5.66 4.56
C ALA A 69 3.71 4.47 3.84
N ALA A 70 4.99 4.53 3.51
CA ALA A 70 5.72 3.42 2.87
C ALA A 70 5.80 2.20 3.79
N ASP A 71 6.20 2.39 5.04
CA ASP A 71 6.31 1.33 6.06
C ASP A 71 4.95 0.65 6.29
N HIS A 72 3.87 1.43 6.38
CA HIS A 72 2.53 0.87 6.52
C HIS A 72 2.11 0.06 5.29
N GLY A 73 2.47 0.52 4.08
CA GLY A 73 2.27 -0.22 2.84
C GLY A 73 3.00 -1.56 2.83
N GLU A 74 4.26 -1.60 3.28
CA GLU A 74 5.03 -2.83 3.38
C GLU A 74 4.43 -3.82 4.39
N LEU A 75 3.90 -3.32 5.51
CA LEU A 75 3.22 -4.16 6.51
C LEU A 75 1.94 -4.78 5.93
N ILE A 76 1.16 -4.03 5.15
CA ILE A 76 -0.03 -4.55 4.46
C ILE A 76 0.36 -5.64 3.48
N VAL A 77 1.37 -5.41 2.63
CA VAL A 77 1.85 -6.41 1.67
C VAL A 77 2.34 -7.68 2.36
N LYS A 78 3.14 -7.55 3.43
CA LYS A 78 3.61 -8.70 4.22
C LYS A 78 2.44 -9.48 4.82
N SER A 79 1.44 -8.78 5.35
CA SER A 79 0.27 -9.39 5.97
C SER A 79 -0.57 -10.14 4.94
N ASP A 80 -0.75 -9.56 3.76
CA ASP A 80 -1.53 -10.13 2.66
C ASP A 80 -0.84 -11.34 2.02
N ILE A 81 0.49 -11.32 1.88
CA ILE A 81 1.25 -12.51 1.45
C ILE A 81 1.12 -13.65 2.46
N ALA A 82 1.17 -13.34 3.76
CA ALA A 82 1.07 -14.34 4.82
C ALA A 82 -0.35 -14.90 4.97
N ASN A 83 -1.37 -14.07 4.75
CA ASN A 83 -2.78 -14.41 4.92
C ASN A 83 -3.60 -13.79 3.77
N PRO A 84 -3.52 -14.34 2.54
CA PRO A 84 -4.21 -13.76 1.41
C PRO A 84 -5.71 -13.82 1.65
N GLU A 85 -6.38 -12.67 1.59
CA GLU A 85 -7.84 -12.64 1.61
C GLU A 85 -8.40 -13.44 0.42
N SER A 86 -9.33 -14.36 0.73
CA SER A 86 -10.00 -15.25 -0.23
C SER A 86 -10.90 -14.50 -1.22
#